data_AF-A0A4W5Q879-F1
#
_entry.id   AF-A0A4W5Q879-F1
#
_cell.length_a   1.000
_cell.length_b   1.000
_cell.length_c   1.000
_cell.angle_alpha   90.00
_cell.angle_beta   90.00
_cell.angle_gamma   90.00
#
_symmetry.space_group_name_H-M   'P 1'
#
loop_
_entity.id
_entity.type
_entity.pdbx_description
1 polymer ?
#
loop_
_entity_poly.entity_id
_entity_poly.type
_entity_poly.pdbx_seq_one_letter_code
_entity_poly.pdbx_strand_id
1 'polypeptide(L)'
;RSPEIDLSGNLTALVPSKDAIRNLTNSDQDLWNSRYRLPYLLKAHFLQGIFSIEDLDKQVNQRLPTLHLPTTWEVKSVGGVS
;
A
#
# COMPACT_ATOMS: atom_id res chain seq x y z
N ARG A 1 -22.74 7.60 -2.13
CA ARG A 1 -22.12 6.40 -2.72
C ARG A 1 -20.80 6.18 -2.00
N SER A 2 -20.59 5.04 -1.34
CA SER A 2 -19.26 4.67 -0.87
C SER A 2 -18.35 4.54 -2.10
N PRO A 3 -17.15 5.12 -2.12
CA PRO A 3 -16.25 4.90 -3.24
C PRO A 3 -15.84 3.43 -3.21
N GLU A 4 -16.43 2.65 -4.11
CA GLU A 4 -16.08 1.25 -4.31
C GLU A 4 -14.61 1.17 -4.73
N ILE A 5 -13.91 0.15 -4.26
CA ILE A 5 -12.53 -0.11 -4.66
C ILE A 5 -12.61 -0.96 -5.91
N ASP A 6 -12.21 -0.41 -7.04
CA ASP A 6 -12.11 -1.17 -8.29
C ASP A 6 -10.87 -2.07 -8.24
N LEU A 7 -11.11 -3.37 -8.14
CA LEU A 7 -10.09 -4.41 -8.08
C LEU A 7 -10.00 -5.23 -9.38
N SER A 8 -10.64 -4.78 -10.46
CA SER A 8 -10.72 -5.54 -11.73
C SER A 8 -9.41 -5.53 -12.55
N GLY A 9 -8.43 -4.72 -12.15
CA GLY A 9 -7.15 -4.56 -12.86
C GLY A 9 -6.02 -5.47 -12.37
N ASN A 10 -4.86 -5.29 -13.00
CA ASN A 10 -3.59 -5.89 -12.56
C ASN A 10 -3.08 -5.15 -11.32
N LEU A 11 -3.12 -5.82 -10.17
CA LEU A 11 -2.80 -5.23 -8.87
C LEU A 11 -1.90 -6.13 -8.05
N THR A 12 -1.00 -5.51 -7.29
CA THR A 12 -0.24 -6.15 -6.21
C THR A 12 -0.72 -5.59 -4.88
N ALA A 13 -1.17 -6.48 -3.99
CA ALA A 13 -1.62 -6.10 -2.66
C ALA A 13 -0.46 -6.14 -1.66
N LEU A 14 -0.21 -5.02 -0.98
CA LEU A 14 0.66 -4.93 0.18
C LEU A 14 -0.20 -5.20 1.41
N VAL A 15 -0.15 -6.43 1.93
CA VAL A 15 -1.00 -6.84 3.05
C VAL A 15 -0.25 -6.65 4.37
N PRO A 16 -0.73 -5.79 5.29
CA PRO A 16 -0.13 -5.68 6.62
C PRO A 16 -0.19 -7.03 7.35
N SER A 17 0.90 -7.38 8.03
CA SER A 17 0.91 -8.55 8.90
C SER A 17 -0.01 -8.35 10.10
N LYS A 18 -0.38 -9.45 10.77
CA LYS A 18 -1.16 -9.39 12.01
C LYS A 18 -0.49 -8.53 13.09
N ASP A 19 0.84 -8.61 13.18
CA ASP A 19 1.60 -7.84 14.16
C ASP A 19 1.67 -6.36 13.78
N ALA A 20 1.72 -6.02 12.49
CA ALA A 20 1.62 -4.63 12.04
C ALA A 20 0.27 -4.00 12.45
N ILE A 21 -0.83 -4.75 12.33
CA ILE A 21 -2.15 -4.29 12.78
C ILE A 21 -2.24 -4.16 14.30
N ARG A 22 -1.63 -5.08 15.06
CA ARG A 22 -1.62 -5.02 16.54
C ARG A 22 -0.78 -3.89 17.09
N ASN A 23 0.27 -3.51 16.37
CA ASN A 23 1.22 -2.47 16.79
C ASN A 23 0.87 -1.07 16.26
N LEU A 24 -0.36 -0.87 15.77
CA LEU A 24 -0.85 0.46 15.37
C LEU A 24 -0.91 1.40 16.58
N THR A 25 -0.43 2.63 16.39
CA THR A 25 -0.59 3.69 17.39
C THR A 25 -2.07 4.05 17.56
N ASN A 26 -2.44 4.72 18.65
CA ASN A 26 -3.83 5.17 18.85
C ASN A 26 -4.32 6.06 17.69
N SER A 27 -3.47 6.97 17.20
CA SER A 27 -3.78 7.80 16.03
C SER A 27 -3.96 7.00 14.75
N ASP A 28 -3.19 5.93 14.56
CA ASP A 28 -3.37 5.05 13.40
C ASP A 28 -4.68 4.28 13.52
N GLN A 29 -5.01 3.76 14.71
CA GLN A 29 -6.28 3.07 14.93
C GLN A 29 -7.48 3.96 14.62
N ASP A 30 -7.44 5.26 14.94
CA ASP A 30 -8.48 6.22 14.56
C ASP A 30 -8.62 6.40 13.05
N LEU A 31 -7.52 6.24 12.29
CA LEU A 31 -7.54 6.26 10.83
C LEU A 31 -8.15 4.96 10.29
N TRP A 32 -7.68 3.80 10.77
CA TRP A 32 -8.12 2.47 10.37
C TRP A 32 -9.61 2.21 10.69
N ASN A 33 -10.13 2.76 11.78
CA ASN A 33 -11.54 2.60 12.19
C ASN A 33 -12.49 3.64 11.58
N SER A 34 -11.96 4.65 10.87
CA SER A 34 -12.80 5.69 10.27
C SER A 34 -13.43 5.20 8.97
N ARG A 35 -14.77 5.08 8.95
CA ARG A 35 -15.53 4.72 7.73
C ARG A 35 -15.21 5.61 6.53
N TYR A 36 -14.92 6.89 6.77
CA TYR A 36 -14.61 7.85 5.70
C TYR A 36 -13.17 7.72 5.20
N ARG A 37 -12.22 7.35 6.06
CA ARG A 37 -10.79 7.26 5.68
C ARG A 37 -10.37 5.87 5.24
N LEU A 38 -11.04 4.83 5.74
CA LEU A 38 -10.73 3.44 5.45
C LEU A 38 -10.69 3.11 3.95
N PRO A 39 -11.63 3.56 3.08
CA PRO A 39 -11.54 3.27 1.65
C PRO A 39 -10.27 3.84 1.00
N TYR A 40 -9.83 5.04 1.41
CA TYR A 40 -8.60 5.65 0.89
C TYR A 40 -7.36 4.91 1.40
N LEU A 41 -7.37 4.52 2.68
CA LEU A 41 -6.32 3.72 3.28
C LEU A 41 -6.18 2.36 2.58
N LEU A 42 -7.29 1.67 2.30
CA LEU A 42 -7.28 0.42 1.56
C LEU A 42 -6.73 0.60 0.14
N LYS A 43 -7.17 1.63 -0.58
CA LYS A 43 -6.63 1.95 -1.92
C LYS A 43 -5.12 2.19 -1.92
N ALA A 44 -4.57 2.75 -0.84
CA ALA A 44 -3.13 2.95 -0.71
C ALA A 44 -2.33 1.64 -0.54
N HIS A 45 -2.97 0.50 -0.25
CA HIS A 45 -2.31 -0.81 -0.13
C HIS A 45 -2.28 -1.61 -1.44
N PHE A 46 -2.89 -1.10 -2.53
CA PHE A 46 -2.86 -1.74 -3.84
C PHE A 46 -1.97 -0.96 -4.79
N LEU A 47 -0.87 -1.56 -5.22
CA LEU A 47 -0.01 -1.04 -6.29
C LEU A 47 -0.67 -1.33 -7.64
N GLN A 48 -0.57 -0.38 -8.58
CA GLN A 48 -1.01 -0.61 -9.96
C GLN A 48 0.07 -1.38 -10.74
N GLY A 49 -0.25 -2.61 -11.14
CA GLY A 49 0.68 -3.55 -11.78
C GLY A 49 0.77 -4.88 -11.02
N ILE A 50 1.40 -5.88 -11.66
CA ILE A 50 1.75 -7.16 -11.03
C ILE A 50 3.26 -7.15 -10.81
N PHE A 51 3.67 -7.18 -9.55
CA PHE A 51 5.07 -7.19 -9.16
C PHE A 51 5.38 -8.44 -8.33
N SER A 52 6.40 -9.21 -8.76
CA SER A 52 7.11 -10.13 -7.87
C SER A 52 8.13 -9.37 -7.01
N ILE A 53 8.81 -10.07 -6.11
CA ILE A 53 9.91 -9.47 -5.34
C ILE A 53 11.07 -9.04 -6.27
N GLU A 54 11.40 -9.86 -7.28
CA GLU A 54 12.45 -9.56 -8.26
C GLU A 54 12.08 -8.35 -9.13
N ASP A 55 10.79 -8.15 -9.42
CA ASP A 55 10.36 -6.96 -10.13
C ASP A 55 10.47 -5.72 -9.25
N LEU A 56 10.12 -5.80 -7.96
CA LEU A 56 10.29 -4.70 -7.01
C LEU A 56 11.77 -4.31 -6.83
N ASP A 57 12.69 -5.27 -6.84
CA ASP A 57 14.13 -4.99 -6.74
C ASP A 57 14.64 -4.11 -7.90
N LYS A 58 14.07 -4.29 -9.11
CA LYS A 58 14.33 -3.41 -10.27
C LYS A 58 13.72 -2.01 -10.12
N GLN A 59 12.82 -1.81 -9.15
CA GLN A 59 12.15 -0.54 -8.87
C GLN A 59 12.76 0.21 -7.68
N VAL A 60 13.93 -0.21 -7.16
CA VAL A 60 14.59 0.48 -6.04
C VAL A 60 14.80 1.97 -6.36
N ASN A 61 14.50 2.82 -5.38
CA ASN A 61 14.47 4.29 -5.47
C ASN A 61 13.39 4.87 -6.42
N GLN A 62 12.51 4.02 -6.97
CA GLN A 62 11.35 4.47 -7.73
C GLN A 62 10.10 4.56 -6.85
N ARG A 63 9.15 5.37 -7.31
CA ARG A 63 7.83 5.53 -6.70
C ARG A 63 6.78 4.80 -7.53
N LEU A 64 6.12 3.82 -6.91
CA LEU A 64 5.05 3.06 -7.52
C LEU A 64 3.68 3.67 -7.18
N PRO A 65 2.80 3.84 -8.17
CA PRO A 65 1.46 4.37 -7.95
C PRO A 65 0.56 3.37 -7.23
N THR A 66 -0.35 3.89 -6.40
CA THR A 66 -1.41 3.10 -5.77
C THR A 66 -2.78 3.35 -6.41
N LEU A 67 -3.82 2.64 -5.99
CA LEU A 67 -5.21 2.99 -6.33
C LEU A 67 -5.68 4.30 -5.66
N HIS A 68 -4.95 4.82 -4.68
CA HIS A 68 -5.18 6.14 -4.12
C HIS A 68 -4.26 7.14 -4.82
N LEU A 69 -4.77 7.89 -5.81
CA LEU A 69 -3.96 8.78 -6.67
C LEU A 69 -2.97 9.70 -5.91
N PRO A 70 -3.32 10.26 -4.74
CA PRO A 70 -2.37 11.09 -3.98
C PRO A 70 -1.22 10.31 -3.29
N THR A 71 -1.29 8.97 -3.23
CA THR A 71 -0.34 8.13 -2.50
C THR A 71 0.50 7.27 -3.45
N THR A 72 1.82 7.30 -3.23
CA THR A 72 2.80 6.44 -3.91
C THR A 72 3.65 5.73 -2.86
N TRP A 73 4.17 4.55 -3.22
CA TRP A 73 5.14 3.83 -2.40
C TRP A 73 6.53 3.94 -2.99
N GLU A 74 7.51 4.28 -2.17
CA GLU A 74 8.92 4.24 -2.56
C GLU A 74 9.49 2.86 -2.24
N VAL A 75 10.10 2.21 -3.23
CA VAL A 75 10.76 0.93 -3.01
C VAL A 75 12.18 1.17 -2.51
N LYS A 76 12.53 0.54 -1.39
CA LYS A 76 13.87 0.58 -0.80
C LYS A 76 14.39 -0.82 -0.60
N SER A 77 15.66 -1.01 -0.93
CA SER A 77 16.38 -2.23 -0.56
C SER A 77 16.85 -2.10 0.90
N VAL A 78 16.46 -3.05 1.74
CA VAL A 78 16.92 -3.10 3.13
C VAL A 78 18.13 -4.03 3.17
N GLY A 79 19.32 -3.46 3.03
CA GLY A 79 20.60 -4.18 3.19
C GLY A 79 21.60 -4.11 2.02
N GLY A 80 21.41 -3.27 1.00
CA GLY A 80 22.27 -3.29 -0.20
C GLY A 80 23.44 -2.30 -0.21
N VAL A 81 24.66 -2.83 -0.36
CA VAL A 81 25.79 -2.14 -1.00
C VAL A 81 25.32 -1.72 -2.40
N SER A 82 25.41 -0.42 -2.66
CA SER A 82 25.12 0.24 -3.95
C SER A 82 25.99 -0.27 -5.08
#